data_AF-A0A0F7S753-F1
#
_entry.id   AF-A0A0F7S753-F1
#
_cell.length_a   1.000
_cell.length_b   1.000
_cell.length_c   1.000
_cell.angle_alpha   90.00
_cell.angle_beta   90.00
_cell.angle_gamma   90.00
#
_symmetry.space_group_name_H-M   'P 1'
#
loop_
_entity.id
_entity.type
_entity.pdbx_description
1 polymer ?
#
loop_
_entity_poly.entity_id
_entity_poly.type
_entity_poly.pdbx_seq_one_letter_code
_entity_poly.pdbx_strand_id
1 'polypeptide(L)'
;MADNTTPEVDLDNVIDRLLEVRGSRPGKPVHLEEYEIKYLCLKARDIFINQPILLELEAPIKICGDIHGQYYDLLRLFEYGGFPPEANYLFLGDYVDRGKQSLETICLLLAYKIKYPENFFILRGNHECASINRIYGFYDECKRRFNIKLWKTFTDCFNCLPIAAIIDEKIFTMHGGLSPDLQSMEQIRRVMRPTDVPDT
;
A
#
# COMPACT_ATOMS: atom_id res chain seq x y z
N MET A 1 -35.59 -2.47 -9.91
CA MET A 1 -34.60 -2.86 -8.88
C MET A 1 -33.53 -3.63 -9.62
N ALA A 2 -32.43 -2.97 -9.99
CA ALA A 2 -31.32 -3.65 -10.65
C ALA A 2 -30.49 -4.30 -9.55
N ASP A 3 -30.49 -5.62 -9.54
CA ASP A 3 -29.62 -6.44 -8.70
C ASP A 3 -28.18 -6.17 -9.15
N ASN A 4 -27.51 -5.26 -8.44
CA ASN A 4 -26.14 -4.85 -8.71
C ASN A 4 -25.22 -5.82 -7.96
N THR A 5 -25.24 -7.08 -8.39
CA THR A 5 -24.30 -8.10 -7.93
C THR A 5 -22.92 -7.71 -8.44
N THR A 6 -22.18 -6.97 -7.59
CA THR A 6 -20.77 -6.71 -7.83
C THR A 6 -20.09 -8.06 -8.05
N PRO A 7 -19.40 -8.29 -9.19
CA PRO A 7 -18.77 -9.57 -9.46
C PRO A 7 -17.82 -9.93 -8.33
N GLU A 8 -17.85 -11.20 -7.92
CA GLU A 8 -16.92 -11.73 -6.93
C GLU A 8 -15.49 -11.58 -7.44
N VAL A 9 -14.62 -10.99 -6.63
CA VAL A 9 -13.21 -10.77 -7.00
C VAL A 9 -12.40 -11.97 -6.53
N ASP A 10 -11.83 -12.70 -7.49
CA ASP A 10 -10.83 -13.72 -7.22
C ASP A 10 -9.46 -13.04 -6.98
N LEU A 11 -9.09 -12.95 -5.70
CA LEU A 11 -7.84 -12.31 -5.28
C LEU A 11 -6.60 -13.03 -5.83
N ASP A 12 -6.64 -14.35 -5.95
CA ASP A 12 -5.50 -15.13 -6.44
C ASP A 12 -5.29 -14.87 -7.92
N ASN A 13 -6.37 -14.82 -8.71
CA ASN A 13 -6.28 -14.42 -10.10
C ASN A 13 -5.73 -12.99 -10.30
N VAL A 14 -6.09 -12.06 -9.42
CA VAL A 14 -5.55 -10.68 -9.45
C VAL A 14 -4.05 -10.68 -9.19
N ILE A 15 -3.58 -11.45 -8.19
CA ILE A 15 -2.15 -11.59 -7.88
C ILE A 15 -1.41 -12.25 -9.04
N ASP A 16 -1.94 -13.33 -9.60
CA ASP A 16 -1.33 -14.04 -10.73
C ASP A 16 -1.13 -13.10 -11.92
N ARG A 17 -2.17 -12.36 -12.33
CA ARG A 17 -2.06 -11.36 -13.42
C ARG A 17 -1.03 -10.27 -13.14
N LEU A 18 -0.92 -9.82 -11.89
CA LEU A 18 0.10 -8.86 -11.48
C LEU A 18 1.50 -9.44 -11.63
N LEU A 19 1.71 -10.72 -11.30
CA LEU A 19 3.01 -11.39 -11.35
C LEU A 19 3.39 -11.93 -12.75
N GLU A 20 2.43 -12.15 -13.64
CA GLU A 20 2.67 -12.68 -15.00
C GLU A 20 3.65 -11.83 -15.83
N VAL A 21 3.79 -10.53 -15.52
CA VAL A 21 4.66 -9.63 -16.28
C VAL A 21 6.13 -9.68 -15.87
N ARG A 22 6.50 -10.47 -14.84
CA ARG A 22 7.89 -10.60 -14.35
C ARG A 22 8.93 -10.90 -15.44
N GLY A 23 8.61 -11.84 -16.34
CA GLY A 23 9.47 -12.20 -17.47
C GLY A 23 9.31 -11.30 -18.71
N SER A 24 8.41 -10.32 -18.65
CA SER A 24 8.16 -9.40 -19.75
C SER A 24 9.13 -8.22 -19.74
N ARG A 25 9.18 -7.47 -20.85
CA ARG A 25 9.94 -6.22 -20.91
C ARG A 25 9.43 -5.23 -19.83
N PRO A 26 10.33 -4.62 -19.03
CA PRO A 26 9.96 -3.59 -18.07
C PRO A 26 9.10 -2.49 -18.67
N GLY A 27 8.03 -2.12 -17.96
CA GLY A 27 7.01 -1.18 -18.42
C GLY A 27 5.76 -1.81 -19.03
N LYS A 28 5.68 -3.15 -19.20
CA LYS A 28 4.43 -3.80 -19.62
C LYS A 28 3.35 -3.55 -18.56
N PRO A 29 2.20 -2.95 -18.91
CA PRO A 29 1.11 -2.72 -17.97
C PRO A 29 0.38 -4.02 -17.65
N VAL A 30 -0.23 -4.07 -16.48
CA VAL A 30 -1.18 -5.14 -16.10
C VAL A 30 -2.59 -4.59 -16.23
N HIS A 31 -3.48 -5.36 -16.84
CA HIS A 31 -4.89 -4.99 -16.99
C HIS A 31 -5.69 -5.55 -15.81
N LEU A 32 -6.07 -4.65 -14.91
CA LEU A 32 -7.05 -4.89 -13.85
C LEU A 32 -8.29 -4.07 -14.14
N GLU A 33 -9.45 -4.65 -13.85
CA GLU A 33 -10.72 -3.94 -13.97
C GLU A 33 -10.92 -2.97 -12.81
N GLU A 34 -11.65 -1.87 -13.04
CA GLU A 34 -11.83 -0.82 -12.01
C GLU A 34 -12.49 -1.37 -10.73
N TYR A 35 -13.40 -2.35 -10.86
CA TYR A 35 -14.06 -2.96 -9.70
C TYR A 35 -13.10 -3.81 -8.86
N GLU A 36 -12.09 -4.43 -9.47
CA GLU A 36 -11.06 -5.21 -8.78
C GLU A 36 -10.17 -4.28 -7.95
N ILE A 37 -9.75 -3.16 -8.54
CA ILE A 37 -8.93 -2.16 -7.83
C ILE A 37 -9.72 -1.55 -6.66
N LYS A 38 -11.01 -1.24 -6.87
CA LYS A 38 -11.87 -0.77 -5.77
C LYS A 38 -12.01 -1.81 -4.66
N TYR A 39 -12.17 -3.08 -5.02
CA TYR A 39 -12.20 -4.17 -4.05
C TYR A 39 -10.92 -4.22 -3.22
N LEU A 40 -9.74 -4.13 -3.86
CA LEU A 40 -8.45 -4.10 -3.16
C LEU A 40 -8.39 -2.94 -2.16
N CYS A 41 -8.74 -1.73 -2.58
CA CYS A 41 -8.73 -0.55 -1.70
C CYS A 41 -9.68 -0.71 -0.50
N LEU A 42 -10.90 -1.19 -0.73
CA LEU A 42 -11.92 -1.33 0.32
C LEU A 42 -11.54 -2.44 1.32
N LYS A 43 -11.11 -3.61 0.83
CA LYS A 43 -10.72 -4.73 1.70
C LYS A 43 -9.45 -4.43 2.49
N ALA A 44 -8.44 -3.85 1.85
CA ALA A 44 -7.22 -3.46 2.55
C ALA A 44 -7.50 -2.37 3.60
N ARG A 45 -8.37 -1.40 3.27
CA ARG A 45 -8.83 -0.38 4.22
C ARG A 45 -9.45 -0.99 5.47
N ASP A 46 -10.35 -1.96 5.32
CA ASP A 46 -10.98 -2.66 6.45
C ASP A 46 -9.92 -3.34 7.33
N ILE A 47 -8.92 -3.99 6.73
CA ILE A 47 -7.81 -4.60 7.47
C ILE A 47 -7.01 -3.54 8.22
N PHE A 48 -6.64 -2.43 7.56
CA PHE A 48 -5.87 -1.39 8.20
C PHE A 48 -6.61 -0.76 9.39
N ILE A 49 -7.91 -0.51 9.28
CA ILE A 49 -8.72 0.03 10.38
C ILE A 49 -8.74 -0.92 11.59
N ASN A 50 -8.81 -2.23 11.33
CA ASN A 50 -8.86 -3.25 12.38
C ASN A 50 -7.50 -3.55 13.02
N GLN A 51 -6.39 -3.27 12.33
CA GLN A 51 -5.05 -3.37 12.89
C GLN A 51 -4.65 -2.07 13.60
N PRO A 52 -3.77 -2.10 14.61
CA PRO A 52 -3.28 -0.88 15.27
C PRO A 52 -2.60 0.10 14.32
N ILE A 53 -2.69 1.41 14.61
CA ILE A 53 -1.97 2.43 13.81
C ILE A 53 -0.46 2.44 14.07
N LEU A 54 -0.07 2.03 15.29
CA LEU A 54 1.29 1.66 15.66
C LEU A 54 1.36 0.13 15.68
N LEU A 55 1.95 -0.46 14.64
CA LEU A 55 2.06 -1.91 14.55
C LEU A 55 3.10 -2.43 15.55
N GLU A 56 2.83 -3.59 16.13
CA GLU A 56 3.76 -4.34 16.98
C GLU A 56 4.04 -5.65 16.27
N LEU A 57 5.28 -5.84 15.81
CA LEU A 57 5.68 -6.89 14.88
C LEU A 57 6.83 -7.71 15.44
N GLU A 58 6.98 -8.94 14.96
CA GLU A 58 8.03 -9.87 15.37
C GLU A 58 8.94 -10.25 14.20
N ALA A 59 10.22 -10.51 14.49
CA ALA A 59 11.15 -11.09 13.53
C ALA A 59 10.87 -12.60 13.32
N PRO A 60 11.22 -13.19 12.15
CA PRO A 60 11.95 -12.59 11.02
C PRO A 60 11.04 -11.75 10.12
N ILE A 61 11.52 -10.58 9.70
CA ILE A 61 10.82 -9.67 8.78
C ILE A 61 11.81 -8.91 7.89
N LYS A 62 11.44 -8.69 6.63
CA LYS A 62 12.20 -7.89 5.67
C LYS A 62 11.61 -6.49 5.58
N ILE A 63 12.45 -5.48 5.78
CA ILE A 63 12.03 -4.08 5.77
C ILE A 63 12.40 -3.46 4.43
N CYS A 64 11.46 -2.78 3.79
CA CYS A 64 11.62 -2.18 2.46
C CYS A 64 11.24 -0.70 2.49
N GLY A 65 12.10 0.15 1.92
CA GLY A 65 11.83 1.58 1.76
C GLY A 65 11.00 1.90 0.52
N ASP A 66 11.18 3.11 0.01
CA ASP A 66 10.44 3.69 -1.10
C ASP A 66 10.48 2.82 -2.37
N ILE A 67 9.35 2.78 -3.07
CA ILE A 67 9.20 2.06 -4.34
C ILE A 67 8.84 3.01 -5.48
N HIS A 68 8.05 4.06 -5.22
CA HIS A 68 7.70 5.10 -6.19
C HIS A 68 7.32 4.58 -7.58
N GLY A 69 6.38 3.64 -7.65
CA GLY A 69 5.89 3.10 -8.91
C GLY A 69 6.94 2.38 -9.78
N GLN A 70 8.09 2.00 -9.22
CA GLN A 70 9.11 1.17 -9.87
C GLN A 70 8.74 -0.31 -9.82
N TYR A 71 7.61 -0.66 -10.45
CA TYR A 71 6.97 -1.96 -10.31
C TYR A 71 7.88 -3.16 -10.59
N TYR A 72 8.72 -3.08 -11.64
CA TYR A 72 9.64 -4.18 -11.97
C TYR A 72 10.77 -4.34 -10.95
N ASP A 73 11.16 -3.26 -10.28
CA ASP A 73 12.15 -3.34 -9.20
C ASP A 73 11.53 -3.91 -7.93
N LEU A 74 10.24 -3.63 -7.66
CA LEU A 74 9.46 -4.32 -6.63
C LEU A 74 9.37 -5.84 -6.90
N LEU A 75 9.09 -6.23 -8.14
CA LEU A 75 9.05 -7.66 -8.51
C LEU A 75 10.41 -8.33 -8.28
N ARG A 76 11.52 -7.67 -8.67
CA ARG A 76 12.88 -8.15 -8.38
C ARG A 76 13.15 -8.24 -6.88
N LEU A 77 12.70 -7.26 -6.09
CA LEU A 77 12.84 -7.29 -4.63
C LEU A 77 12.22 -8.56 -4.04
N PHE A 78 11.03 -8.97 -4.52
CA PHE A 78 10.42 -10.23 -4.12
C PHE A 78 11.15 -11.46 -4.66
N GLU A 79 11.69 -11.43 -5.88
CA GLU A 79 12.51 -12.53 -6.42
C GLU A 79 13.76 -12.81 -5.58
N TYR A 80 14.43 -11.75 -5.10
CA TYR A 80 15.60 -11.89 -4.23
C TYR A 80 15.23 -12.15 -2.77
N GLY A 81 14.11 -11.60 -2.32
CA GLY A 81 13.70 -11.64 -0.92
C GLY A 81 12.86 -12.86 -0.54
N GLY A 82 12.25 -13.54 -1.51
CA GLY A 82 11.20 -14.54 -1.30
C GLY A 82 9.82 -13.90 -1.48
N PHE A 83 8.92 -14.52 -2.25
CA PHE A 83 7.58 -13.99 -2.43
C PHE A 83 6.73 -14.25 -1.17
N PRO A 84 5.82 -13.35 -0.76
CA PRO A 84 4.89 -13.66 0.31
C PRO A 84 4.09 -14.95 0.01
N PRO A 85 3.95 -15.90 0.96
CA PRO A 85 4.28 -15.80 2.39
C PRO A 85 5.63 -16.41 2.78
N GLU A 86 6.54 -16.71 1.83
CA GLU A 86 7.87 -17.28 2.12
C GLU A 86 8.72 -16.38 3.03
N ALA A 87 8.46 -15.06 3.00
CA ALA A 87 9.04 -14.10 3.91
C ALA A 87 8.00 -13.08 4.38
N ASN A 88 8.13 -12.62 5.62
CA ASN A 88 7.35 -11.51 6.16
C ASN A 88 7.93 -10.18 5.66
N TYR A 89 7.07 -9.20 5.39
CA TYR A 89 7.48 -7.90 4.87
C TYR A 89 6.89 -6.74 5.66
N LEU A 90 7.70 -5.70 5.87
CA LEU A 90 7.28 -4.37 6.31
C LEU A 90 7.75 -3.33 5.29
N PHE A 91 6.81 -2.66 4.63
CA PHE A 91 7.08 -1.55 3.74
C PHE A 91 6.91 -0.20 4.47
N LEU A 92 7.83 0.74 4.21
CA LEU A 92 7.95 1.99 4.97
C LEU A 92 7.24 3.20 4.34
N GLY A 93 6.47 3.04 3.27
CA GLY A 93 5.78 4.14 2.57
C GLY A 93 6.31 4.41 1.17
N ASP A 94 5.74 5.43 0.53
CA ASP A 94 6.15 5.97 -0.77
C ASP A 94 6.09 4.93 -1.90
N TYR A 95 4.89 4.43 -2.11
CA TYR A 95 4.57 3.39 -3.11
C TYR A 95 4.26 3.99 -4.47
N VAL A 96 3.65 5.16 -4.47
CA VAL A 96 3.14 5.85 -5.66
C VAL A 96 3.99 7.07 -6.02
N ASP A 97 3.62 7.72 -7.11
CA ASP A 97 4.29 8.88 -7.71
C ASP A 97 5.69 8.61 -8.28
N ARG A 98 6.17 9.58 -9.08
CA ARG A 98 7.50 9.64 -9.73
C ARG A 98 7.79 8.55 -10.76
N GLY A 99 7.48 7.28 -10.46
CA GLY A 99 7.60 6.17 -11.38
C GLY A 99 6.46 6.05 -12.37
N LYS A 100 6.52 4.99 -13.19
CA LYS A 100 5.64 4.81 -14.35
C LYS A 100 4.45 3.90 -14.10
N GLN A 101 4.50 3.09 -13.04
CA GLN A 101 3.56 2.01 -12.76
C GLN A 101 3.17 2.00 -11.28
N SER A 102 2.68 3.15 -10.80
CA SER A 102 2.23 3.29 -9.42
C SER A 102 1.02 2.41 -9.15
N LEU A 103 0.10 2.28 -10.11
CA LEU A 103 -1.10 1.46 -9.98
C LEU A 103 -0.76 -0.01 -9.78
N GLU A 104 0.10 -0.61 -10.62
CA GLU A 104 0.53 -2.00 -10.44
C GLU A 104 1.24 -2.20 -9.10
N THR A 105 2.11 -1.26 -8.73
CA THR A 105 2.86 -1.29 -7.47
C THR A 105 1.91 -1.36 -6.28
N ILE A 106 1.02 -0.37 -6.14
CA ILE A 106 0.12 -0.34 -4.99
C ILE A 106 -0.91 -1.46 -5.03
N CYS A 107 -1.41 -1.87 -6.21
CA CYS A 107 -2.35 -2.99 -6.32
C CYS A 107 -1.73 -4.30 -5.83
N LEU A 108 -0.47 -4.59 -6.18
CA LEU A 108 0.21 -5.79 -5.70
C LEU A 108 0.43 -5.76 -4.18
N LEU A 109 0.86 -4.62 -3.63
CA LEU A 109 1.04 -4.46 -2.18
C LEU A 109 -0.29 -4.65 -1.43
N LEU A 110 -1.38 -4.02 -1.89
CA LEU A 110 -2.71 -4.20 -1.28
C LEU A 110 -3.22 -5.64 -1.43
N ALA A 111 -2.99 -6.29 -2.57
CA ALA A 111 -3.38 -7.68 -2.77
C ALA A 111 -2.65 -8.61 -1.78
N TYR A 112 -1.34 -8.44 -1.59
CA TYR A 112 -0.60 -9.19 -0.57
C TYR A 112 -1.04 -8.85 0.85
N LYS A 113 -1.40 -7.59 1.13
CA LYS A 113 -1.95 -7.24 2.44
C LYS A 113 -3.25 -7.98 2.73
N ILE A 114 -4.12 -8.13 1.73
CA ILE A 114 -5.39 -8.86 1.89
C ILE A 114 -5.13 -10.36 2.01
N LYS A 115 -4.22 -10.91 1.21
CA LYS A 115 -3.91 -12.35 1.19
C LYS A 115 -3.19 -12.80 2.46
N TYR A 116 -2.30 -11.97 2.99
CA TYR A 116 -1.41 -12.29 4.12
C TYR A 116 -1.40 -11.18 5.18
N PRO A 117 -2.55 -10.89 5.83
CA PRO A 117 -2.71 -9.72 6.70
C PRO A 117 -1.77 -9.71 7.92
N GLU A 118 -1.31 -10.87 8.37
CA GLU A 118 -0.43 -11.06 9.53
C GLU A 118 1.04 -11.32 9.15
N ASN A 119 1.38 -11.29 7.85
CA ASN A 119 2.75 -11.50 7.34
C ASN A 119 3.21 -10.36 6.42
N PHE A 120 2.30 -9.50 5.97
CA PHE A 120 2.57 -8.40 5.06
C PHE A 120 2.05 -7.08 5.63
N PHE A 121 2.95 -6.14 5.86
CA PHE A 121 2.69 -4.87 6.54
C PHE A 121 3.14 -3.69 5.67
N ILE A 122 2.34 -2.61 5.70
CA ILE A 122 2.49 -1.45 4.83
C ILE A 122 2.26 -0.21 5.70
N LEU A 123 3.29 0.62 5.86
CA LEU A 123 3.19 1.90 6.54
C LEU A 123 2.81 3.02 5.57
N ARG A 124 2.41 4.16 6.12
CA ARG A 124 2.10 5.37 5.36
C ARG A 124 3.36 6.20 5.12
N GLY A 125 3.67 6.47 3.85
CA GLY A 125 4.64 7.49 3.44
C GLY A 125 3.98 8.84 3.19
N ASN A 126 4.78 9.86 2.88
CA ASN A 126 4.23 11.19 2.60
C ASN A 126 3.61 11.28 1.20
N HIS A 127 3.90 10.34 0.29
CA HIS A 127 3.23 10.25 -1.00
C HIS A 127 1.85 9.54 -0.92
N GLU A 128 1.54 8.86 0.19
CA GLU A 128 0.20 8.33 0.47
C GLU A 128 -0.74 9.39 1.09
N CYS A 129 -0.70 10.62 0.57
CA CYS A 129 -1.65 11.68 0.88
C CYS A 129 -2.08 12.45 -0.38
N ALA A 130 -3.30 12.99 -0.35
CA ALA A 130 -3.93 13.57 -1.53
C ALA A 130 -3.20 14.81 -2.05
N SER A 131 -2.68 15.66 -1.16
CA SER A 131 -2.00 16.91 -1.53
C SER A 131 -0.72 16.65 -2.34
N ILE A 132 0.05 15.63 -1.96
CA ILE A 132 1.29 15.25 -2.63
C ILE A 132 1.00 14.49 -3.92
N ASN A 133 0.26 13.38 -3.85
CA ASN A 133 0.08 12.51 -5.02
C ASN A 133 -0.88 13.08 -6.09
N ARG A 134 -1.49 14.23 -5.80
CA ARG A 134 -2.18 15.05 -6.79
C ARG A 134 -1.24 15.66 -7.83
N ILE A 135 0.02 15.91 -7.46
CA ILE A 135 0.97 16.71 -8.23
C ILE A 135 2.12 15.85 -8.77
N TYR A 136 2.52 14.79 -8.05
CA TYR A 136 3.72 14.00 -8.38
C TYR A 136 3.49 12.74 -9.22
N GLY A 137 2.26 12.53 -9.71
CA GLY A 137 1.99 11.64 -10.85
C GLY A 137 0.84 10.66 -10.66
N PHE A 138 0.53 10.23 -9.43
CA PHE A 138 -0.46 9.17 -9.20
C PHE A 138 -1.88 9.58 -9.61
N TYR A 139 -2.28 10.81 -9.30
CA TYR A 139 -3.56 11.35 -9.77
C TYR A 139 -3.67 11.31 -11.29
N ASP A 140 -2.63 11.74 -12.00
CA ASP A 140 -2.63 11.77 -13.46
C ASP A 140 -2.60 10.35 -14.05
N GLU A 141 -1.91 9.41 -13.39
CA GLU A 141 -1.92 8.00 -13.76
C GLU A 141 -3.33 7.39 -13.63
N CYS A 142 -4.00 7.61 -12.49
CA CYS A 142 -5.37 7.17 -12.24
C CYS A 142 -6.36 7.80 -13.23
N LYS A 143 -6.27 9.12 -13.45
CA LYS A 143 -7.14 9.84 -14.38
C LYS A 143 -6.98 9.35 -15.82
N ARG A 144 -5.74 9.05 -16.24
CA ARG A 144 -5.42 8.62 -17.61
C ARG A 144 -5.85 7.17 -17.87
N ARG A 145 -5.66 6.27 -16.91
CA ARG A 145 -5.94 4.83 -17.08
C ARG A 145 -7.35 4.43 -16.67
N PHE A 146 -7.94 5.17 -15.73
CA PHE A 146 -9.26 4.91 -15.18
C PHE A 146 -10.04 6.22 -15.06
N ASN A 147 -10.23 6.72 -13.85
CA ASN A 147 -10.93 7.97 -13.60
C ASN A 147 -10.53 8.58 -12.24
N ILE A 148 -10.98 9.82 -12.02
CA ILE A 148 -10.70 10.58 -10.78
C ILE A 148 -11.38 9.95 -9.56
N LYS A 149 -12.49 9.22 -9.72
CA LYS A 149 -13.18 8.57 -8.59
C LYS A 149 -12.31 7.45 -8.02
N LEU A 150 -11.60 6.71 -8.87
CA LEU A 150 -10.67 5.68 -8.43
C LEU A 150 -9.52 6.26 -7.59
N TRP A 151 -8.95 7.39 -8.01
CA TRP A 151 -7.95 8.10 -7.20
C TRP A 151 -8.49 8.47 -5.81
N LYS A 152 -9.72 8.97 -5.72
CA LYS A 152 -10.36 9.25 -4.41
C LYS A 152 -10.50 7.97 -3.56
N THR A 153 -10.84 6.84 -4.18
CA THR A 153 -10.90 5.55 -3.48
C THR A 153 -9.53 5.13 -2.93
N PHE A 154 -8.44 5.38 -3.66
CA PHE A 154 -7.09 5.19 -3.12
C PHE A 154 -6.80 6.14 -1.96
N THR A 155 -7.16 7.42 -2.07
CA THR A 155 -7.01 8.39 -0.96
C THR A 155 -7.72 7.90 0.31
N ASP A 156 -8.96 7.40 0.20
CA ASP A 156 -9.70 6.86 1.34
C ASP A 156 -9.00 5.64 1.97
N CYS A 157 -8.36 4.80 1.15
CA CYS A 157 -7.54 3.68 1.60
C CYS A 157 -6.27 4.16 2.32
N PHE A 158 -5.53 5.09 1.71
CA PHE A 158 -4.29 5.65 2.24
C PHE A 158 -4.48 6.38 3.57
N ASN A 159 -5.61 7.07 3.74
CA ASN A 159 -5.98 7.72 4.99
C ASN A 159 -6.14 6.75 6.17
N CYS A 160 -6.20 5.44 5.90
CA CYS A 160 -6.32 4.39 6.91
C CYS A 160 -5.00 3.64 7.18
N LEU A 161 -3.91 3.93 6.48
CA LEU A 161 -2.64 3.23 6.69
C LEU A 161 -2.08 3.47 8.11
N PRO A 162 -1.44 2.46 8.73
CA PRO A 162 -0.65 2.64 9.93
C PRO A 162 0.56 3.54 9.67
N ILE A 163 1.03 4.27 10.66
CA ILE A 163 2.06 5.31 10.48
C ILE A 163 3.43 4.94 11.02
N ALA A 164 3.50 3.91 11.88
CA ALA A 164 4.74 3.42 12.44
C ALA A 164 4.61 1.94 12.83
N ALA A 165 5.75 1.28 13.02
CA ALA A 165 5.82 -0.07 13.60
C ALA A 165 6.99 -0.18 14.58
N ILE A 166 6.84 -1.04 15.59
CA ILE A 166 7.90 -1.47 16.49
C ILE A 166 8.14 -2.97 16.27
N ILE A 167 9.38 -3.34 15.96
CA ILE A 167 9.78 -4.74 15.77
C ILE A 167 10.54 -5.23 17.00
N ASP A 168 10.10 -6.36 17.56
CA ASP A 168 10.65 -7.01 18.77
C ASP A 168 10.86 -6.06 19.95
N GLU A 169 10.02 -5.03 20.10
CA GLU A 169 10.17 -3.96 21.11
C GLU A 169 11.51 -3.19 21.04
N LYS A 170 12.27 -3.33 19.94
CA LYS A 170 13.62 -2.74 19.78
C LYS A 170 13.73 -1.77 18.62
N ILE A 171 13.13 -2.07 17.48
CA ILE A 171 13.33 -1.30 16.25
C ILE A 171 12.07 -0.50 15.96
N PHE A 172 12.14 0.81 16.19
CA PHE A 172 11.08 1.74 15.79
C PHE A 172 11.26 2.15 14.32
N THR A 173 10.21 1.99 13.53
CA THR A 173 10.20 2.25 12.09
C THR A 173 9.06 3.19 11.72
N MET A 174 9.34 4.08 10.78
CA MET A 174 8.39 4.99 10.14
C MET A 174 8.98 5.47 8.82
N HIS A 175 8.18 6.13 7.99
CA HIS A 175 8.66 6.64 6.71
C HIS A 175 9.72 7.74 6.86
N GLY A 176 9.34 8.84 7.50
CA GLY A 176 10.19 10.02 7.65
C GLY A 176 11.17 9.90 8.82
N GLY A 177 10.75 10.37 10.00
CA GLY A 177 11.61 10.36 11.18
C GLY A 177 10.96 10.93 12.42
N LEU A 178 11.79 11.16 13.44
CA LEU A 178 11.34 11.62 14.75
C LEU A 178 10.64 12.97 14.69
N SER A 179 9.67 13.16 15.58
CA SER A 179 9.04 14.46 15.84
C SER A 179 9.47 14.97 17.22
N PRO A 180 9.75 16.28 17.39
CA PRO A 180 9.97 16.87 18.71
C PRO A 180 8.75 16.73 19.64
N ASP A 181 7.56 16.57 19.06
CA ASP A 181 6.31 16.38 19.81
C ASP A 181 6.10 14.94 20.26
N LEU A 182 6.91 13.99 19.76
CA LEU A 182 6.81 12.57 20.12
C LEU A 182 7.53 12.30 21.44
N GLN A 183 6.76 12.35 22.52
CA GLN A 183 7.21 12.07 23.90
C GLN A 183 6.79 10.68 24.38
N SER A 184 5.73 10.12 23.81
CA SER A 184 5.20 8.80 24.14
C SER A 184 4.57 8.13 22.93
N MET A 185 4.74 6.80 22.81
CA MET A 185 4.11 5.99 21.77
C MET A 185 2.58 6.01 21.85
N GLU A 186 2.01 6.34 23.01
CA GLU A 186 0.57 6.57 23.18
C GLU A 186 0.05 7.71 22.29
N GLN A 187 0.89 8.70 21.97
CA GLN A 187 0.51 9.78 21.06
C GLN A 187 0.23 9.25 19.66
N ILE A 188 1.04 8.29 19.19
CA ILE A 188 0.83 7.60 17.90
C ILE A 188 -0.44 6.75 17.99
N ARG A 189 -0.61 5.95 19.06
CA ARG A 189 -1.77 5.05 19.21
C ARG A 189 -3.12 5.78 19.23
N ARG A 190 -3.15 7.04 19.67
CA ARG A 190 -4.36 7.88 19.75
C ARG A 190 -4.72 8.58 18.44
N VAL A 191 -3.87 8.52 17.42
CA VAL A 191 -4.19 9.09 16.11
C VAL A 191 -5.36 8.31 15.51
N MET A 192 -6.47 9.01 15.29
CA MET A 192 -7.69 8.42 14.73
C MET A 192 -7.57 8.27 13.22
N ARG A 193 -8.15 7.19 12.68
CA ARG A 193 -8.24 6.94 11.23
C ARG A 193 -9.70 6.79 10.81
N PRO A 194 -10.08 7.18 9.57
CA PRO A 194 -9.25 7.80 8.54
C PRO A 194 -8.83 9.23 8.90
N THR A 195 -7.60 9.61 8.55
CA THR A 195 -7.11 11.00 8.72
C THR A 195 -6.28 11.41 7.52
N ASP A 196 -6.30 12.69 7.17
CA ASP A 196 -5.32 13.24 6.24
C ASP A 196 -3.98 13.51 6.96
N VAL A 197 -2.93 13.79 6.20
CA VAL A 197 -1.66 14.29 6.74
C VAL A 197 -1.83 15.79 7.01
N PRO A 198 -1.54 16.30 8.23
CA PRO A 198 -1.69 17.72 8.54
C PRO A 198 -0.78 18.60 7.67
N ASP A 199 -1.28 19.75 7.24
CA ASP A 199 -0.46 20.81 6.67
C ASP A 199 0.38 21.44 7.81
N THR A 200 1.70 21.60 7.58
CA THR A 200 2.63 22.29 8.51
C THR A 200 2.32 23.77 8.65
#